data_AF-A0A6C0IHF7-F1
#
_entry.id   AF-A0A6C0IHF7-F1
#
_cell.length_a   1.000
_cell.length_b   1.000
_cell.length_c   1.000
_cell.angle_alpha   90.00
_cell.angle_beta   90.00
_cell.angle_gamma   90.00
#
_symmetry.space_group_name_H-M   'P 1'
#
loop_
_entity.id
_entity.type
_entity.pdbx_description
1 polymer ?
#
loop_
_entity_poly.entity_id
_entity_poly.type
_entity_poly.pdbx_seq_one_letter_code
_entity_poly.pdbx_strand_id
1 'polypeptide(L)'
;MEVIKPPNTNFDFKRMTLANPEPLQSGSYFTKISLENNKPLVVQMPKCSTKQGLVDTKGVKYCDLLYERSAHEELITWLEQLEYACQDKLDEKKNLWFQTELSRDDIETMMSPIMRVYQSGKFILIRISLNAQKINGLDKSIAYNEQEVPIDLDKLETSDSIIPLLIINGIKFSTRSFEIDIKLSQMMVFDKQIETSCLIQYSGEKTGTLAVSKPLVSKPLEVSKPLLSKPLEVSKPLEVSKPLKIEVNIKKPLLDKPIADKSIVADKSIVADKPLVVDKPLVVDKPLVVDKPLVVVEKSTVVTNQALEEVSFEYENISDTISLKNPNEVYYDIYKVAREKAKQLRKAAMEAYLEAKEIKTKYMLTDFDDSSEDSDSDIE
;
A
#
# COMPACT_ATOMS: atom_id res chain seq x y z
N MET A 1 6.17 13.79 4.91
CA MET A 1 5.53 12.47 4.98
C MET A 1 4.98 12.29 6.37
N GLU A 2 3.76 11.77 6.51
CA GLU A 2 3.19 11.41 7.81
C GLU A 2 3.65 9.98 8.13
N VAL A 3 4.22 9.78 9.32
CA VAL A 3 4.65 8.45 9.79
C VAL A 3 3.74 8.04 10.93
N ILE A 4 2.98 6.97 10.71
CA ILE A 4 2.09 6.40 11.72
C ILE A 4 2.91 5.47 12.60
N LYS A 5 2.66 5.47 13.92
CA LYS A 5 3.36 4.64 14.89
C LYS A 5 2.38 3.74 15.62
N PRO A 6 2.17 2.49 15.19
CA PRO A 6 1.40 1.53 15.93
C PRO A 6 2.08 1.18 17.27
N PRO A 7 1.32 0.87 18.32
CA PRO A 7 -0.14 0.92 18.35
C PRO A 7 -0.66 2.37 18.45
N ASN A 8 -1.44 2.79 17.46
CA ASN A 8 -2.15 4.05 17.49
C ASN A 8 -3.62 3.73 17.26
N THR A 9 -4.38 3.68 18.34
CA THR A 9 -5.81 3.38 18.33
C THR A 9 -6.65 4.46 17.65
N ASN A 10 -6.08 5.65 17.41
CA ASN A 10 -6.78 6.78 16.80
C ASN A 10 -6.48 6.95 15.30
N PHE A 11 -5.78 6.01 14.66
CA PHE A 11 -5.58 6.10 13.22
C PHE A 11 -6.90 5.89 12.47
N ASP A 12 -7.34 6.92 11.74
CA ASP A 12 -8.54 6.83 10.92
C ASP A 12 -8.26 6.16 9.57
N PHE A 13 -8.61 4.88 9.47
CA PHE A 13 -8.47 4.09 8.24
C PHE A 13 -9.35 4.59 7.09
N LYS A 14 -10.36 5.45 7.34
CA LYS A 14 -11.17 6.05 6.26
C LYS A 14 -10.36 6.97 5.35
N ARG A 15 -9.21 7.47 5.84
CA ARG A 15 -8.25 8.28 5.07
C ARG A 15 -7.54 7.46 3.98
N MET A 16 -7.68 6.14 4.00
CA MET A 16 -7.06 5.23 3.05
C MET A 16 -7.89 5.13 1.76
N THR A 17 -7.18 5.12 0.63
CA THR A 17 -7.76 5.06 -0.72
C THR A 17 -7.05 4.01 -1.54
N LEU A 18 -7.78 3.37 -2.45
CA LEU A 18 -7.25 2.44 -3.43
C LEU A 18 -7.23 3.08 -4.82
N ALA A 19 -6.07 3.04 -5.47
CA ALA A 19 -5.94 3.45 -6.86
C ALA A 19 -6.62 2.44 -7.81
N ASN A 20 -6.80 2.82 -9.07
CA ASN A 20 -7.29 1.86 -10.07
C ASN A 20 -6.30 0.69 -10.23
N PRO A 21 -6.78 -0.55 -10.36
CA PRO A 21 -5.92 -1.70 -10.55
C PRO A 21 -5.07 -1.61 -11.81
N GLU A 22 -3.79 -1.95 -11.67
CA GLU A 22 -2.85 -2.09 -12.78
C GLU A 22 -2.51 -3.57 -12.96
N PRO A 23 -2.45 -4.08 -14.21
CA PRO A 23 -2.06 -5.47 -14.45
C PRO A 23 -0.58 -5.69 -14.09
N LEU A 24 -0.31 -6.77 -13.37
CA LEU A 24 1.03 -7.32 -13.14
C LEU A 24 1.31 -8.48 -14.12
N GLN A 25 2.56 -8.91 -14.15
CA GLN A 25 2.94 -10.13 -14.87
C GLN A 25 2.19 -11.35 -14.30
N SER A 26 1.84 -12.31 -15.16
CA SER A 26 1.21 -13.58 -14.80
C SER A 26 -0.26 -13.50 -14.34
N GLY A 27 -1.05 -12.57 -14.90
CA GLY A 27 -2.50 -12.52 -14.67
C GLY A 27 -2.91 -12.09 -13.25
N SER A 28 -1.99 -11.46 -12.52
CA SER A 28 -2.28 -10.77 -11.26
C SER A 28 -2.48 -9.28 -11.51
N TYR A 29 -3.09 -8.59 -10.56
CA TYR A 29 -3.30 -7.15 -10.57
C TYR A 29 -2.78 -6.54 -9.28
N PHE A 30 -2.55 -5.23 -9.32
CA PHE A 30 -2.08 -4.46 -8.17
C PHE A 30 -2.88 -3.18 -8.06
N THR A 31 -3.42 -2.91 -6.87
CA THR A 31 -3.98 -1.60 -6.53
C THR A 31 -3.11 -0.95 -5.46
N LYS A 32 -2.72 0.30 -5.69
CA LYS A 32 -1.89 1.06 -4.75
C LYS A 32 -2.74 1.59 -3.59
N ILE A 33 -2.23 1.44 -2.38
CA ILE A 33 -2.79 2.08 -1.18
C ILE A 33 -2.14 3.45 -0.99
N SER A 34 -2.96 4.47 -0.74
CA SER A 34 -2.49 5.80 -0.36
C SER A 34 -3.41 6.47 0.65
N LEU A 35 -2.84 7.37 1.44
CA LEU A 35 -3.58 8.34 2.23
C LEU A 35 -4.10 9.47 1.33
N GLU A 36 -5.01 10.28 1.88
CA GLU A 36 -5.48 11.52 1.28
C GLU A 36 -4.35 12.35 0.63
N ASN A 37 -4.63 12.93 -0.52
CA ASN A 37 -3.66 13.64 -1.37
C ASN A 37 -2.52 12.75 -1.92
N ASN A 38 -2.80 11.46 -2.16
CA ASN A 38 -1.85 10.49 -2.73
C ASN A 38 -0.56 10.31 -1.93
N LYS A 39 -0.62 10.53 -0.61
CA LYS A 39 0.55 10.33 0.27
C LYS A 39 0.75 8.83 0.55
N PRO A 40 1.99 8.33 0.62
CA PRO A 40 2.23 6.94 0.96
C PRO A 40 1.82 6.65 2.41
N LEU A 41 1.28 5.46 2.65
CA LEU A 41 0.98 4.96 3.98
C LEU A 41 2.26 4.40 4.62
N VAL A 42 2.94 5.23 5.42
CA VAL A 42 4.21 4.89 6.07
C VAL A 42 3.98 4.60 7.55
N VAL A 43 4.49 3.46 8.02
CA VAL A 43 4.23 2.91 9.35
C VAL A 43 5.55 2.55 10.03
N GLN A 44 5.88 3.22 11.15
CA GLN A 44 7.00 2.82 12.00
C GLN A 44 6.51 1.78 13.00
N MET A 45 6.90 0.54 12.80
CA MET A 45 6.49 -0.58 13.64
C MET A 45 7.25 -0.57 14.98
N PRO A 46 6.69 -1.17 16.04
CA PRO A 46 7.39 -1.32 17.30
C PRO A 46 8.64 -2.19 17.16
N LYS A 47 9.55 -2.04 18.13
CA LYS A 47 10.80 -2.78 18.21
C LYS A 47 10.55 -4.29 18.20
N CYS A 48 11.30 -5.04 17.40
CA CYS A 48 11.14 -6.47 17.22
C CYS A 48 12.46 -7.16 16.89
N SER A 49 12.39 -8.45 16.59
CA SER A 49 13.49 -9.23 16.00
C SER A 49 13.04 -9.81 14.67
N THR A 50 13.94 -10.54 14.00
CA THR A 50 13.60 -11.29 12.78
C THR A 50 13.62 -12.78 13.04
N LYS A 51 12.80 -13.52 12.30
CA LYS A 51 12.80 -14.99 12.42
C LYS A 51 14.14 -15.61 12.00
N GLN A 52 14.74 -15.09 10.94
CA GLN A 52 15.89 -15.72 10.27
C GLN A 52 16.75 -14.71 9.48
N GLY A 53 16.70 -13.42 9.83
CA GLY A 53 17.33 -12.36 9.05
C GLY A 53 16.68 -12.19 7.67
N LEU A 54 17.49 -11.72 6.73
CA LEU A 54 17.09 -11.51 5.34
C LEU A 54 17.13 -12.82 4.55
N VAL A 55 16.07 -13.09 3.78
CA VAL A 55 15.97 -14.25 2.89
C VAL A 55 15.92 -13.79 1.45
N ASP A 56 16.73 -14.41 0.59
CA ASP A 56 16.69 -14.23 -0.86
C ASP A 56 16.20 -15.51 -1.53
N THR A 57 15.06 -15.40 -2.22
CA THR A 57 14.52 -16.49 -3.03
C THR A 57 14.41 -16.02 -4.48
N LYS A 58 15.29 -16.52 -5.34
CA LYS A 58 15.28 -16.24 -6.79
C LYS A 58 15.33 -14.73 -7.11
N GLY A 59 16.04 -13.94 -6.31
CA GLY A 59 16.16 -12.49 -6.49
C GLY A 59 15.05 -11.67 -5.82
N VAL A 60 14.05 -12.33 -5.22
CA VAL A 60 13.06 -11.67 -4.36
C VAL A 60 13.55 -11.74 -2.92
N LYS A 61 13.88 -10.58 -2.36
CA LYS A 61 14.34 -10.44 -0.97
C LYS A 61 13.15 -10.17 -0.04
N TYR A 62 13.05 -10.91 1.04
CA TYR A 62 12.03 -10.71 2.08
C TYR A 62 12.59 -10.95 3.49
N CYS A 63 11.91 -10.39 4.49
CA CYS A 63 12.21 -10.60 5.90
C CYS A 63 10.92 -10.94 6.64
N ASP A 64 10.97 -11.91 7.55
CA ASP A 64 9.84 -12.21 8.45
C ASP A 64 10.13 -11.54 9.80
N LEU A 65 9.42 -10.45 10.10
CA LEU A 65 9.45 -9.76 11.40
C LEU A 65 8.80 -10.65 12.46
N LEU A 66 9.40 -10.73 13.64
CA LEU A 66 8.99 -11.62 14.72
C LEU A 66 8.56 -10.78 15.94
N TYR A 67 7.30 -10.92 16.33
CA TYR A 67 6.74 -10.24 17.50
C TYR A 67 6.23 -11.27 18.50
N GLU A 68 6.50 -11.07 19.79
CA GLU A 68 5.88 -11.85 20.85
C GLU A 68 4.41 -11.45 21.00
N ARG A 69 3.50 -12.42 20.87
CA ARG A 69 2.06 -12.16 20.77
C ARG A 69 1.52 -11.45 22.01
N SER A 70 1.94 -11.88 23.21
CA SER A 70 1.50 -11.30 24.49
C SER A 70 2.03 -9.90 24.75
N ALA A 71 3.12 -9.49 24.11
CA ALA A 71 3.71 -8.17 24.28
C ALA A 71 3.15 -7.13 23.28
N HIS A 72 2.42 -7.58 22.25
CA HIS A 72 2.04 -6.77 21.10
C HIS A 72 0.56 -6.90 20.72
N GLU A 73 -0.33 -7.10 21.69
CA GLU A 73 -1.78 -7.20 21.45
C GLU A 73 -2.35 -5.98 20.72
N GLU A 74 -1.94 -4.77 21.08
CA GLU A 74 -2.43 -3.56 20.41
C GLU A 74 -1.94 -3.43 18.96
N LEU A 75 -0.75 -3.97 18.64
CA LEU A 75 -0.27 -4.05 17.25
C LEU A 75 -1.12 -5.02 16.44
N ILE A 76 -1.46 -6.16 17.03
CA ILE A 76 -2.32 -7.18 16.41
C ILE A 76 -3.67 -6.57 16.05
N THR A 77 -4.31 -5.90 17.00
CA THR A 77 -5.59 -5.20 16.77
C THR A 77 -5.47 -4.16 15.65
N TRP A 78 -4.37 -3.39 15.62
CA TRP A 78 -4.16 -2.40 14.56
C TRP A 78 -4.01 -3.05 13.16
N LEU A 79 -3.32 -4.20 13.07
CA LEU A 79 -3.16 -4.94 11.82
C LEU A 79 -4.48 -5.58 11.36
N GLU A 80 -5.28 -6.11 12.28
CA GLU A 80 -6.63 -6.59 11.97
C GLU A 80 -7.53 -5.46 11.44
N GLN A 81 -7.46 -4.27 12.05
CA GLN A 81 -8.17 -3.09 11.54
C GLN A 81 -7.70 -2.66 10.14
N LEU A 82 -6.40 -2.78 9.86
CA LEU A 82 -5.86 -2.54 8.52
C LEU A 82 -6.42 -3.53 7.49
N GLU A 83 -6.50 -4.82 7.85
CA GLU A 83 -7.11 -5.85 7.01
C GLU A 83 -8.58 -5.54 6.73
N TYR A 84 -9.38 -5.29 7.77
CA TYR A 84 -10.80 -4.95 7.61
C TYR A 84 -10.98 -3.71 6.72
N ALA A 85 -10.18 -2.66 6.93
CA ALA A 85 -10.23 -1.48 6.09
C ALA A 85 -9.88 -1.76 4.62
N CYS A 86 -8.91 -2.64 4.35
CA CYS A 86 -8.59 -3.06 2.99
C CYS A 86 -9.75 -3.84 2.34
N GLN A 87 -10.34 -4.76 3.09
CA GLN A 87 -11.47 -5.56 2.63
C GLN A 87 -12.71 -4.69 2.34
N ASP A 88 -13.03 -3.73 3.21
CA ASP A 88 -14.15 -2.80 2.99
C ASP A 88 -13.92 -1.94 1.74
N LYS A 89 -12.69 -1.49 1.51
CA LYS A 89 -12.32 -0.72 0.31
C LYS A 89 -12.40 -1.56 -0.97
N LEU A 90 -12.08 -2.86 -0.89
CA LEU A 90 -12.30 -3.78 -2.01
C LEU A 90 -13.79 -4.01 -2.27
N ASP A 91 -14.58 -4.19 -1.20
CA ASP A 91 -16.02 -4.40 -1.30
C ASP A 91 -16.74 -3.20 -1.95
N GLU A 92 -16.36 -1.97 -1.57
CA GLU A 92 -16.83 -0.72 -2.20
C GLU A 92 -16.56 -0.67 -3.71
N LYS A 93 -15.48 -1.32 -4.19
CA LYS A 93 -15.03 -1.28 -5.58
C LYS A 93 -15.39 -2.51 -6.39
N LYS A 94 -15.94 -3.57 -5.76
CA LYS A 94 -16.05 -4.88 -6.37
C LYS A 94 -16.86 -4.90 -7.67
N ASN A 95 -18.00 -4.21 -7.68
CA ASN A 95 -18.89 -4.11 -8.85
C ASN A 95 -18.25 -3.32 -10.00
N LEU A 96 -17.28 -2.45 -9.70
CA LEU A 96 -16.57 -1.67 -10.70
C LEU A 96 -15.39 -2.44 -11.29
N TRP A 97 -14.70 -3.26 -10.50
CA TRP A 97 -13.45 -3.90 -10.92
C TRP A 97 -13.62 -5.34 -11.38
N PHE A 98 -14.53 -6.09 -10.77
CA PHE A 98 -14.71 -7.52 -11.02
C PHE A 98 -15.94 -7.77 -11.90
N GLN A 99 -15.80 -8.73 -12.81
CA GLN A 99 -16.92 -9.28 -13.60
C GLN A 99 -17.67 -10.34 -12.80
N THR A 100 -16.93 -11.16 -12.04
CA THR A 100 -17.52 -12.13 -11.11
C THR A 100 -18.17 -11.39 -9.95
N GLU A 101 -19.39 -11.79 -9.59
CA GLU A 101 -20.03 -11.31 -8.37
C GLU A 101 -19.24 -11.81 -7.16
N LEU A 102 -18.88 -10.90 -6.27
CA LEU A 102 -18.16 -11.20 -5.04
C LEU A 102 -18.97 -10.73 -3.84
N SER A 103 -19.16 -11.60 -2.85
CA SER A 103 -19.66 -11.21 -1.55
C SER A 103 -18.54 -10.64 -0.68
N ARG A 104 -18.92 -10.00 0.44
CA ARG A 104 -17.96 -9.49 1.42
C ARG A 104 -17.17 -10.63 2.07
N ASP A 105 -17.84 -11.77 2.28
CA ASP A 105 -17.29 -12.99 2.86
C ASP A 105 -16.29 -13.65 1.90
N ASP A 106 -16.53 -13.59 0.58
CA ASP A 106 -15.60 -14.07 -0.43
C ASP A 106 -14.29 -13.27 -0.40
N ILE A 107 -14.38 -11.93 -0.31
CA ILE A 107 -13.21 -11.05 -0.19
C ILE A 107 -12.42 -11.36 1.08
N GLU A 108 -13.11 -11.56 2.21
CA GLU A 108 -12.47 -11.92 3.48
C GLU A 108 -11.75 -13.27 3.38
N THR A 109 -12.43 -14.29 2.86
CA THR A 109 -11.88 -15.64 2.72
C THR A 109 -10.69 -15.71 1.75
N MET A 110 -10.72 -14.90 0.69
CA MET A 110 -9.62 -14.82 -0.28
C MET A 110 -8.47 -13.93 0.20
N MET A 111 -8.66 -13.10 1.23
CA MET A 111 -7.59 -12.26 1.74
C MET A 111 -6.61 -13.09 2.58
N SER A 112 -5.34 -13.05 2.18
CA SER A 112 -4.26 -13.63 2.96
C SER A 112 -4.02 -12.79 4.20
N PRO A 113 -3.90 -13.40 5.39
CA PRO A 113 -3.65 -12.66 6.62
C PRO A 113 -2.25 -12.02 6.59
N ILE A 114 -2.15 -10.79 7.09
CA ILE A 114 -0.89 -10.05 7.28
C ILE A 114 0.00 -10.79 8.30
N MET A 115 -0.62 -11.40 9.31
CA MET A 115 0.05 -12.07 10.42
C MET A 115 -0.07 -13.60 10.32
N ARG A 116 1.04 -14.30 10.55
CA ARG A 116 1.06 -15.77 10.68
C ARG A 116 1.48 -16.17 12.09
N VAL A 117 0.75 -17.12 12.68
CA VAL A 117 1.10 -17.68 13.99
C VAL A 117 2.38 -18.53 13.91
N TYR A 118 3.24 -18.43 14.92
CA TYR A 118 4.50 -19.16 15.01
C TYR A 118 4.78 -19.67 16.42
N GLN A 119 5.53 -20.79 16.52
CA GLN A 119 5.90 -21.47 17.77
C GLN A 119 4.71 -21.61 18.73
N SER A 120 3.70 -22.39 18.29
CA SER A 120 2.52 -22.72 19.09
C SER A 120 1.71 -21.51 19.60
N GLY A 121 1.71 -20.39 18.87
CA GLY A 121 0.95 -19.21 19.28
C GLY A 121 1.75 -18.15 20.03
N LYS A 122 2.99 -18.46 20.43
CA LYS A 122 3.80 -17.53 21.23
C LYS A 122 4.21 -16.29 20.42
N PHE A 123 4.47 -16.46 19.13
CA PHE A 123 4.90 -15.39 18.26
C PHE A 123 3.98 -15.22 17.06
N ILE A 124 4.00 -14.03 16.49
CA ILE A 124 3.44 -13.73 15.17
C ILE A 124 4.56 -13.34 14.22
N LEU A 125 4.36 -13.67 12.95
CA LEU A 125 5.26 -13.33 11.85
C LEU A 125 4.56 -12.36 10.90
N ILE A 126 5.25 -11.29 10.55
CA ILE A 126 4.82 -10.35 9.50
C ILE A 126 5.87 -10.38 8.39
N ARG A 127 5.47 -10.80 7.20
CA ARG A 127 6.38 -10.85 6.06
C ARG A 127 6.46 -9.48 5.40
N ILE A 128 7.66 -8.98 5.21
CA ILE A 128 7.93 -7.73 4.49
C ILE A 128 8.83 -8.00 3.29
N SER A 129 8.53 -7.40 2.16
CA SER A 129 9.37 -7.45 0.96
C SER A 129 10.40 -6.31 0.98
N LEU A 130 11.56 -6.56 0.38
CA LEU A 130 12.64 -5.58 0.30
C LEU A 130 12.88 -5.20 -1.16
N ASN A 131 13.09 -3.91 -1.39
CA ASN A 131 13.42 -3.39 -2.70
C ASN A 131 14.94 -3.29 -2.84
N ALA A 132 15.51 -4.12 -3.71
CA ALA A 132 16.93 -4.06 -4.05
C ALA A 132 17.30 -2.77 -4.82
N GLN A 133 16.33 -2.17 -5.52
CA GLN A 133 16.50 -0.99 -6.36
C GLN A 133 15.34 -0.01 -6.18
N LYS A 134 15.53 1.24 -6.60
CA LYS A 134 14.49 2.28 -6.57
C LYS A 134 13.42 1.95 -7.61
N ILE A 135 12.22 1.58 -7.17
CA ILE A 135 11.09 1.23 -8.04
C ILE A 135 9.94 2.20 -7.75
N ASN A 136 9.40 2.86 -8.79
CA ASN A 136 8.21 3.71 -8.70
C ASN A 136 8.26 4.82 -7.63
N GLY A 137 9.44 5.42 -7.44
CA GLY A 137 9.65 6.49 -6.45
C GLY A 137 9.83 6.02 -5.00
N LEU A 138 9.77 4.71 -4.74
CA LEU A 138 10.15 4.11 -3.47
C LEU A 138 11.66 3.89 -3.44
N ASP A 139 12.33 4.53 -2.49
CA ASP A 139 13.76 4.38 -2.30
C ASP A 139 14.12 2.93 -1.93
N LYS A 140 15.37 2.57 -2.22
CA LYS A 140 15.96 1.29 -1.84
C LYS A 140 15.75 1.04 -0.35
N SER A 141 15.47 -0.20 0.04
CA SER A 141 15.41 -0.57 1.46
C SER A 141 16.80 -0.38 2.09
N ILE A 142 16.90 0.40 3.16
CA ILE A 142 18.18 0.73 3.82
C ILE A 142 18.11 0.40 5.31
N ALA A 143 19.18 -0.15 5.87
CA ALA A 143 19.36 -0.29 7.31
C ALA A 143 20.37 0.73 7.85
N TYR A 144 20.16 1.18 9.08
CA TYR A 144 21.04 2.06 9.83
C TYR A 144 21.28 1.50 11.23
N ASN A 145 22.45 1.75 11.81
CA ASN A 145 22.65 1.52 13.23
C ASN A 145 22.11 2.69 14.07
N GLU A 146 22.32 2.65 15.38
CA GLU A 146 21.90 3.70 16.32
C GLU A 146 22.58 5.06 16.09
N GLN A 147 23.72 5.08 15.40
CA GLN A 147 24.45 6.31 15.04
C GLN A 147 24.16 6.75 13.60
N GLU A 148 23.08 6.25 12.99
CA GLU A 148 22.64 6.58 11.63
C GLU A 148 23.66 6.20 10.54
N VAL A 149 24.55 5.25 10.84
CA VAL A 149 25.52 4.70 9.88
C VAL A 149 24.85 3.57 9.10
N PRO A 150 24.88 3.57 7.75
CA PRO A 150 24.30 2.51 6.95
C PRO A 150 24.89 1.13 7.28
N ILE A 151 24.02 0.13 7.47
CA ILE A 151 24.38 -1.28 7.61
C ILE A 151 23.92 -2.05 6.36
N ASP A 152 24.71 -3.06 5.98
CA ASP A 152 24.31 -4.03 4.99
C ASP A 152 23.22 -4.96 5.53
N LEU A 153 22.04 -4.93 4.89
CA LEU A 153 20.87 -5.74 5.27
C LEU A 153 21.14 -7.25 5.20
N ASP A 154 22.09 -7.69 4.38
CA ASP A 154 22.48 -9.09 4.28
C ASP A 154 23.22 -9.60 5.54
N LYS A 155 23.62 -8.69 6.46
CA LYS A 155 24.27 -9.02 7.74
C LYS A 155 23.31 -9.15 8.92
N LEU A 156 22.00 -9.02 8.70
CA LEU A 156 21.02 -9.05 9.76
C LEU A 156 20.89 -10.45 10.37
N GLU A 157 21.01 -10.55 11.68
CA GLU A 157 20.89 -11.79 12.44
C GLU A 157 19.59 -11.87 13.25
N THR A 158 19.24 -13.06 13.72
CA THR A 158 18.03 -13.30 14.53
C THR A 158 18.07 -12.67 15.92
N SER A 159 19.28 -12.43 16.44
CA SER A 159 19.49 -11.79 17.74
C SER A 159 19.54 -10.27 17.65
N ASP A 160 19.50 -9.70 16.44
CA ASP A 160 19.44 -8.27 16.26
C ASP A 160 18.06 -7.77 16.64
N SER A 161 18.03 -6.73 17.44
CA SER A 161 16.80 -6.00 17.69
C SER A 161 16.69 -4.86 16.70
N ILE A 162 15.49 -4.66 16.14
CA ILE A 162 15.26 -3.75 15.03
C ILE A 162 14.00 -2.90 15.25
N ILE A 163 13.97 -1.72 14.64
CA ILE A 163 12.75 -0.92 14.46
C ILE A 163 12.53 -0.73 12.96
N PRO A 164 11.51 -1.38 12.36
CA PRO A 164 11.22 -1.25 10.94
C PRO A 164 10.32 -0.06 10.63
N LEU A 165 10.64 0.66 9.55
CA LEU A 165 9.79 1.64 8.88
C LEU A 165 9.24 1.02 7.59
N LEU A 166 7.95 0.71 7.61
CA LEU A 166 7.25 0.00 6.55
C LEU A 166 6.42 0.94 5.69
N ILE A 167 6.16 0.50 4.48
CA ILE A 167 5.21 1.12 3.56
C ILE A 167 4.17 0.07 3.22
N ILE A 168 2.91 0.35 3.58
CA ILE A 168 1.77 -0.44 3.13
C ILE A 168 1.52 -0.03 1.68
N ASN A 169 2.10 -0.77 0.75
CA ASN A 169 2.24 -0.33 -0.64
C ASN A 169 0.93 -0.49 -1.42
N GLY A 170 0.22 -1.58 -1.22
CA GLY A 170 -1.01 -1.86 -1.94
C GLY A 170 -1.52 -3.26 -1.71
N ILE A 171 -2.48 -3.66 -2.53
CA ILE A 171 -3.04 -5.01 -2.54
C ILE A 171 -2.69 -5.63 -3.88
N LYS A 172 -1.94 -6.72 -3.84
CA LYS A 172 -1.74 -7.61 -4.98
C LYS A 172 -2.88 -8.62 -4.97
N PHE A 173 -3.48 -8.88 -6.10
CA PHE A 173 -4.56 -9.85 -6.17
C PHE A 173 -4.56 -10.63 -7.46
N SER A 174 -5.05 -11.85 -7.35
CA SER A 174 -5.22 -12.79 -8.44
C SER A 174 -6.67 -13.21 -8.51
N THR A 175 -6.97 -14.15 -9.39
CA THR A 175 -8.29 -14.75 -9.46
C THR A 175 -8.71 -15.53 -8.19
N ARG A 176 -7.77 -15.79 -7.27
CA ARG A 176 -7.99 -16.65 -6.09
C ARG A 176 -7.60 -16.02 -4.76
N SER A 177 -6.96 -14.85 -4.76
CA SER A 177 -6.39 -14.30 -3.54
C SER A 177 -6.19 -12.80 -3.58
N PHE A 178 -6.30 -12.18 -2.41
CA PHE A 178 -5.84 -10.83 -2.12
C PHE A 178 -4.68 -10.90 -1.13
N GLU A 179 -3.60 -10.17 -1.39
CA GLU A 179 -2.40 -10.13 -0.55
C GLU A 179 -2.00 -8.67 -0.36
N ILE A 180 -1.94 -8.21 0.89
CA ILE A 180 -1.46 -6.87 1.22
C ILE A 180 0.06 -6.86 1.07
N ASP A 181 0.56 -6.07 0.11
CA ASP A 181 1.99 -5.91 -0.17
C ASP A 181 2.61 -4.89 0.80
N ILE A 182 3.43 -5.40 1.72
CA ILE A 182 4.13 -4.61 2.73
C ILE A 182 5.62 -4.55 2.40
N LYS A 183 6.15 -3.34 2.25
CA LYS A 183 7.54 -3.08 1.84
C LYS A 183 8.35 -2.45 2.94
N LEU A 184 9.61 -2.84 3.06
CA LEU A 184 10.57 -2.17 3.93
C LEU A 184 11.05 -0.86 3.28
N SER A 185 10.87 0.27 3.95
CA SER A 185 11.51 1.54 3.58
C SER A 185 12.87 1.65 4.24
N GLN A 186 12.89 1.67 5.57
CA GLN A 186 14.10 1.80 6.36
C GLN A 186 14.03 0.90 7.60
N MET A 187 15.17 0.56 8.17
CA MET A 187 15.27 -0.19 9.41
C MET A 187 16.38 0.35 10.29
N MET A 188 16.11 0.53 11.57
CA MET A 188 17.16 0.78 12.57
C MET A 188 17.52 -0.55 13.23
N VAL A 189 18.81 -0.87 13.31
CA VAL A 189 19.37 -2.06 13.95
C VAL A 189 20.09 -1.63 15.21
N PHE A 190 19.76 -2.25 16.33
CA PHE A 190 20.35 -1.97 17.63
C PHE A 190 21.54 -2.87 17.87
N ASP A 191 22.60 -2.31 18.46
CA ASP A 191 23.77 -3.09 18.80
C ASP A 191 23.44 -4.09 19.91
N LYS A 192 24.00 -5.30 19.82
CA LYS A 192 23.88 -6.29 20.89
C LYS A 192 24.64 -5.77 22.10
N GLN A 193 23.95 -5.49 23.20
CA GLN A 193 24.63 -5.21 24.45
C GLN A 193 25.35 -6.49 24.90
N ILE A 194 26.69 -6.49 24.78
CA ILE A 194 27.52 -7.59 25.27
C ILE A 194 27.62 -7.42 26.79
N GLU A 195 26.76 -8.08 27.56
CA GLU A 195 26.96 -8.20 29.00
C GLU A 195 28.18 -9.11 29.26
N THR A 196 29.38 -8.51 29.39
CA THR A 196 30.64 -9.25 29.54
C THR A 196 30.94 -9.70 30.97
N SER A 197 30.05 -9.52 31.95
CA SER A 197 30.29 -10.06 33.29
C SER A 197 29.90 -11.53 33.35
N CYS A 198 30.89 -12.41 33.40
CA CYS A 198 30.67 -13.80 33.83
C CYS A 198 30.25 -13.79 35.31
N LEU A 199 28.96 -13.95 35.57
CA LEU A 199 28.40 -14.06 36.94
C LEU A 199 28.34 -15.50 37.45
N ILE A 200 28.92 -16.44 36.69
CA ILE A 200 28.94 -17.86 37.06
C ILE A 200 29.85 -18.04 38.27
N GLN A 201 29.23 -18.23 39.44
CA GLN A 201 29.94 -18.65 40.64
C GLN A 201 30.07 -20.17 40.63
N TYR A 202 31.29 -20.65 40.40
CA TYR A 202 31.61 -22.07 40.47
C TYR A 202 32.09 -22.43 41.89
N SER A 203 31.24 -23.13 42.65
CA SER A 203 31.60 -23.72 43.94
C SER A 203 32.22 -25.10 43.72
N GLY A 204 33.43 -25.15 43.18
CA GLY A 204 34.21 -26.39 43.13
C GLY A 204 34.64 -26.78 44.54
N GLU A 205 34.30 -28.00 44.97
CA GLU A 205 34.79 -28.59 46.22
C GLU A 205 36.32 -28.62 46.22
N LYS A 206 36.92 -27.86 47.15
CA LYS A 206 38.36 -27.96 47.43
C LYS A 206 38.62 -29.20 48.27
N THR A 207 39.17 -30.24 47.67
CA THR A 207 39.82 -31.33 48.40
C THR A 207 41.35 -31.13 48.41
N GLY A 208 41.86 -30.91 49.63
CA GLY A 208 43.21 -31.08 50.17
C GLY A 208 44.46 -31.17 49.28
N THR A 209 45.31 -30.14 49.42
CA THR A 209 46.75 -30.18 49.81
C THR A 209 47.68 -31.29 49.29
N LEU A 210 48.68 -30.90 48.49
CA LEU A 210 50.10 -31.27 48.72
C LEU A 210 51.01 -30.09 48.37
N ALA A 211 51.87 -29.74 49.32
CA ALA A 211 52.88 -28.69 49.19
C ALA A 211 54.12 -29.20 48.45
N VAL A 212 54.63 -28.43 47.48
CA VAL A 212 56.06 -28.39 47.14
C VAL A 212 56.46 -26.93 46.85
N SER A 213 57.68 -26.63 47.32
CA SER A 213 58.41 -25.37 47.49
C SER A 213 58.55 -24.38 46.32
N LYS A 214 58.62 -23.09 46.68
CA LYS A 214 59.04 -21.87 45.91
C LYS A 214 60.48 -21.97 45.34
N PRO A 215 61.05 -20.91 44.68
CA PRO A 215 60.65 -20.17 43.45
C PRO A 215 61.86 -19.92 42.49
N LEU A 216 61.65 -19.40 41.27
CA LEU A 216 62.67 -18.59 40.55
C LEU A 216 62.09 -17.71 39.42
N VAL A 217 61.98 -16.41 39.73
CA VAL A 217 62.39 -15.23 38.95
C VAL A 217 62.21 -15.23 37.42
N SER A 218 61.37 -14.30 36.92
CA SER A 218 61.83 -13.21 36.04
C SER A 218 60.88 -12.00 36.10
N LYS A 219 61.47 -10.81 35.93
CA LYS A 219 61.11 -9.49 36.46
C LYS A 219 59.85 -8.83 35.86
N PRO A 220 59.28 -7.82 36.57
CA PRO A 220 58.36 -6.83 36.02
C PRO A 220 59.12 -5.65 35.39
N LEU A 221 58.52 -4.99 34.40
CA LEU A 221 58.95 -3.68 33.88
C LEU A 221 57.80 -2.69 34.04
N GLU A 222 57.95 -1.74 34.97
CA GLU A 222 57.18 -0.50 35.02
C GLU A 222 57.92 0.62 34.28
N VAL A 223 57.17 1.27 33.38
CA VAL A 223 56.96 2.72 33.22
C VAL A 223 58.15 3.69 33.34
N SER A 224 58.38 4.46 32.28
CA SER A 224 58.85 5.86 32.40
C SER A 224 58.32 6.75 31.25
N LYS A 225 57.18 7.41 31.53
CA LYS A 225 56.84 8.87 31.46
C LYS A 225 57.50 9.84 30.41
N PRO A 226 56.90 11.04 30.20
CA PRO A 226 56.44 11.57 28.91
C PRO A 226 57.36 12.63 28.29
N LEU A 227 57.10 13.01 27.03
CA LEU A 227 57.58 14.27 26.45
C LEU A 227 56.48 15.01 25.68
N LEU A 228 56.33 16.28 26.07
CA LEU A 228 55.55 17.34 25.43
C LEU A 228 56.54 18.36 24.82
N SER A 229 56.08 19.12 23.83
CA SER A 229 56.67 20.34 23.20
C SER A 229 57.50 20.07 21.93
N LYS A 230 57.39 20.80 20.81
CA LYS A 230 56.78 22.12 20.49
C LYS A 230 56.76 22.31 18.93
N PRO A 231 56.49 23.48 18.29
CA PRO A 231 55.46 23.64 17.24
C PRO A 231 55.96 24.15 15.85
N LEU A 232 55.00 24.33 14.91
CA LEU A 232 55.05 25.09 13.61
C LEU A 232 55.97 24.47 12.52
N GLU A 233 55.57 24.37 11.24
CA GLU A 233 55.33 25.49 10.33
C GLU A 233 54.18 25.30 9.33
N VAL A 234 53.61 26.46 9.01
CA VAL A 234 52.68 26.79 7.94
C VAL A 234 53.43 26.88 6.61
N SER A 235 52.91 26.26 5.56
CA SER A 235 53.19 26.69 4.18
C SER A 235 51.95 26.57 3.30
N LYS A 236 51.22 27.70 3.29
CA LYS A 236 50.41 28.35 2.24
C LYS A 236 49.50 27.57 1.25
N PRO A 237 48.38 28.22 0.85
CA PRO A 237 47.29 27.64 0.09
C PRO A 237 47.51 27.75 -1.43
N LEU A 238 46.94 26.82 -2.19
CA LEU A 238 46.81 26.93 -3.65
C LEU A 238 45.35 27.14 -4.05
N GLU A 239 45.10 28.42 -4.31
CA GLU A 239 44.25 29.03 -5.32
C GLU A 239 42.97 28.33 -5.82
N VAL A 240 41.89 29.00 -5.45
CA VAL A 240 40.61 29.15 -6.14
C VAL A 240 40.77 29.26 -7.67
N SER A 241 40.27 28.27 -8.40
CA SER A 241 39.84 28.47 -9.79
C SER A 241 38.34 28.76 -9.82
N LYS A 242 38.02 29.86 -10.51
CA LYS A 242 36.74 30.56 -10.70
C LYS A 242 35.47 29.70 -10.83
N PRO A 243 34.30 30.26 -10.46
CA PRO A 243 33.00 29.63 -10.65
C PRO A 243 32.65 29.53 -12.14
N LEU A 244 32.25 28.33 -12.58
CA LEU A 244 31.51 28.15 -13.82
C LEU A 244 30.12 28.77 -13.63
N LYS A 245 29.89 29.93 -14.27
CA LYS A 245 28.56 30.44 -14.56
C LYS A 245 27.89 29.48 -15.54
N ILE A 246 26.93 28.70 -15.07
CA ILE A 246 25.95 28.07 -15.96
C ILE A 246 24.91 29.14 -16.24
N GLU A 247 25.04 29.81 -17.38
CA GLU A 247 23.95 30.57 -17.97
C GLU A 247 22.86 29.59 -18.40
N VAL A 248 21.77 29.55 -17.64
CA VAL A 248 20.53 28.94 -18.10
C VAL A 248 20.00 29.83 -19.22
N ASN A 249 20.31 29.46 -20.45
CA ASN A 249 19.75 30.09 -21.63
C ASN A 249 18.27 29.65 -21.74
N ILE A 250 17.38 30.44 -21.15
CA ILE A 250 15.94 30.32 -21.33
C ILE A 250 15.64 30.70 -22.78
N LYS A 251 15.56 29.72 -23.67
CA LYS A 251 14.84 29.92 -24.94
C LYS A 251 13.34 30.00 -24.63
N LYS A 252 12.86 31.24 -24.55
CA LYS A 252 11.45 31.59 -24.78
C LYS A 252 10.92 30.84 -26.01
N PRO A 253 9.77 30.16 -25.94
CA PRO A 253 8.96 29.96 -27.14
C PRO A 253 8.32 31.31 -27.46
N LEU A 254 8.72 31.88 -28.60
CA LEU A 254 8.02 32.98 -29.21
C LEU A 254 6.68 32.49 -29.76
N LEU A 255 5.68 33.29 -29.45
CA LEU A 255 4.34 33.31 -29.99
C LEU A 255 4.41 33.82 -31.44
N ASP A 256 4.05 32.98 -32.42
CA ASP A 256 3.67 33.44 -33.76
C ASP A 256 2.24 32.99 -34.05
N LYS A 257 1.30 33.95 -34.01
CA LYS A 257 0.03 33.91 -34.75
C LYS A 257 0.32 34.36 -36.21
N PRO A 258 -0.68 34.44 -37.10
CA PRO A 258 -1.52 33.39 -37.68
C PRO A 258 -1.29 33.33 -39.21
N ILE A 259 -1.72 32.25 -39.89
CA ILE A 259 -1.88 32.30 -41.35
C ILE A 259 -3.38 32.33 -41.66
N ALA A 260 -3.72 33.33 -42.46
CA ALA A 260 -5.04 33.77 -42.84
C ALA A 260 -5.80 32.81 -43.77
N ASP A 261 -7.11 32.83 -43.58
CA ASP A 261 -8.19 32.85 -44.58
C ASP A 261 -7.92 32.28 -45.98
N LYS A 262 -8.65 31.21 -46.27
CA LYS A 262 -9.46 31.16 -47.50
C LYS A 262 -10.88 30.70 -47.17
N SER A 263 -11.75 31.69 -47.11
CA SER A 263 -13.20 31.58 -47.27
C SER A 263 -13.55 30.89 -48.60
N ILE A 264 -14.46 29.91 -48.54
CA ILE A 264 -15.49 29.71 -49.57
C ILE A 264 -16.81 29.52 -48.85
N VAL A 265 -17.61 30.57 -48.90
CA VAL A 265 -19.05 30.57 -48.63
C VAL A 265 -19.76 29.90 -49.79
N ALA A 266 -20.64 28.94 -49.50
CA ALA A 266 -21.77 28.62 -50.36
C ALA A 266 -22.93 28.11 -49.50
N ASP A 267 -23.80 29.05 -49.14
CA ASP A 267 -25.18 28.80 -48.71
C ASP A 267 -25.87 27.80 -49.64
N LYS A 268 -26.54 26.81 -49.04
CA LYS A 268 -27.82 26.29 -49.55
C LYS A 268 -28.62 25.66 -48.42
N SER A 269 -29.53 26.46 -47.90
CA SER A 269 -30.73 26.04 -47.18
C SER A 269 -31.50 24.96 -47.94
N ILE A 270 -31.84 23.86 -47.26
CA ILE A 270 -33.06 23.07 -47.54
C ILE A 270 -33.67 22.67 -46.19
N VAL A 271 -34.75 23.37 -45.84
CA VAL A 271 -35.79 22.91 -44.93
C VAL A 271 -36.79 22.10 -45.76
N ALA A 272 -37.16 20.90 -45.31
CA ALA A 272 -38.42 20.27 -45.68
C ALA A 272 -38.87 19.28 -44.59
N ASP A 273 -40.02 19.61 -44.02
CA ASP A 273 -40.82 18.85 -43.06
C ASP A 273 -41.21 17.44 -43.54
N LYS A 274 -41.21 16.46 -42.63
CA LYS A 274 -42.46 15.83 -42.16
C LYS A 274 -42.24 14.82 -41.02
N PRO A 275 -43.18 14.74 -40.06
CA PRO A 275 -43.10 13.89 -38.88
C PRO A 275 -43.72 12.51 -39.12
N LEU A 276 -43.28 11.50 -38.37
CA LEU A 276 -43.97 10.21 -38.26
C LEU A 276 -44.37 9.96 -36.80
N VAL A 277 -45.68 10.01 -36.56
CA VAL A 277 -46.35 9.70 -35.29
C VAL A 277 -46.99 8.31 -35.44
N VAL A 278 -46.54 7.40 -34.56
CA VAL A 278 -47.27 6.37 -33.77
C VAL A 278 -48.36 5.54 -34.45
N ASP A 279 -48.24 4.20 -34.37
CA ASP A 279 -49.27 3.35 -33.73
C ASP A 279 -48.78 1.93 -33.34
N LYS A 280 -49.24 1.52 -32.15
CA LYS A 280 -49.06 0.31 -31.31
C LYS A 280 -49.53 -1.02 -31.99
N PRO A 281 -49.34 -2.25 -31.42
CA PRO A 281 -49.32 -2.58 -29.98
C PRO A 281 -48.35 -3.67 -29.47
N LEU A 282 -48.24 -3.71 -28.13
CA LEU A 282 -47.78 -4.85 -27.32
C LEU A 282 -48.51 -6.13 -27.69
N VAL A 283 -47.77 -7.25 -27.73
CA VAL A 283 -48.31 -8.59 -27.47
C VAL A 283 -47.40 -9.29 -26.46
N VAL A 284 -47.96 -9.44 -25.27
CA VAL A 284 -47.61 -10.42 -24.25
C VAL A 284 -48.04 -11.79 -24.77
N ASP A 285 -47.17 -12.79 -24.71
CA ASP A 285 -47.51 -14.19 -24.40
C ASP A 285 -46.36 -15.13 -24.79
N LYS A 286 -45.68 -15.71 -23.79
CA LYS A 286 -45.38 -17.17 -23.63
C LYS A 286 -44.25 -17.44 -22.63
N PRO A 287 -44.23 -18.65 -22.00
CA PRO A 287 -44.44 -18.80 -20.57
C PRO A 287 -43.16 -19.07 -19.76
N LEU A 288 -43.28 -18.85 -18.44
CA LEU A 288 -42.44 -19.46 -17.42
C LEU A 288 -42.43 -20.99 -17.59
N VAL A 289 -41.23 -21.58 -17.63
CA VAL A 289 -41.02 -22.97 -17.24
C VAL A 289 -40.07 -22.96 -16.05
N VAL A 290 -40.66 -23.23 -14.88
CA VAL A 290 -39.96 -23.50 -13.64
C VAL A 290 -39.80 -25.02 -13.58
N ASP A 291 -38.63 -25.52 -13.95
CA ASP A 291 -38.26 -26.90 -13.65
C ASP A 291 -37.71 -26.97 -12.23
N LYS A 292 -38.63 -27.15 -11.28
CA LYS A 292 -38.33 -27.69 -9.95
C LYS A 292 -38.60 -29.19 -9.98
N PRO A 293 -37.59 -30.05 -9.78
CA PRO A 293 -37.82 -31.36 -9.19
C PRO A 293 -37.82 -31.20 -7.66
N LEU A 294 -39.00 -31.42 -7.09
CA LEU A 294 -39.20 -31.73 -5.67
C LEU A 294 -38.46 -33.05 -5.39
N VAL A 295 -37.42 -33.05 -4.55
CA VAL A 295 -36.88 -34.30 -4.01
C VAL A 295 -37.54 -34.58 -2.67
N VAL A 296 -38.31 -35.66 -2.69
CA VAL A 296 -39.03 -36.28 -1.59
C VAL A 296 -38.02 -36.74 -0.53
N VAL A 297 -38.26 -36.33 0.71
CA VAL A 297 -37.60 -36.90 1.89
C VAL A 297 -38.28 -38.22 2.20
N GLU A 298 -37.68 -39.34 1.80
CA GLU A 298 -38.05 -40.66 2.32
C GLU A 298 -37.07 -41.08 3.42
N LYS A 299 -37.63 -41.22 4.63
CA LYS A 299 -37.03 -41.98 5.72
C LYS A 299 -37.10 -43.47 5.39
N SER A 300 -35.98 -44.17 5.50
CA SER A 300 -35.92 -45.56 5.98
C SER A 300 -34.48 -45.89 6.39
N THR A 301 -34.22 -46.13 7.68
CA THR A 301 -34.31 -47.38 8.46
C THR A 301 -32.92 -47.99 8.62
N VAL A 302 -32.51 -48.11 9.88
CA VAL A 302 -31.25 -48.71 10.34
C VAL A 302 -31.22 -50.20 10.01
N VAL A 303 -30.18 -50.65 9.32
CA VAL A 303 -29.68 -52.03 9.39
C VAL A 303 -28.17 -51.98 9.48
N THR A 304 -27.67 -52.60 10.55
CA THR A 304 -26.27 -52.89 10.87
C THR A 304 -25.55 -53.67 9.78
N ASN A 305 -24.35 -53.23 9.37
CA ASN A 305 -23.14 -54.06 9.25
C ASN A 305 -21.91 -53.20 8.97
N GLN A 306 -20.78 -53.61 9.55
CA GLN A 306 -19.48 -52.93 9.52
C GLN A 306 -18.78 -53.08 8.17
N ALA A 307 -18.44 -51.97 7.53
CA ALA A 307 -17.25 -51.78 6.68
C ALA A 307 -17.09 -50.27 6.41
N LEU A 308 -15.91 -49.71 6.67
CA LEU A 308 -15.58 -48.33 6.28
C LEU A 308 -15.35 -48.30 4.77
N GLU A 309 -16.28 -47.72 4.00
CA GLU A 309 -16.06 -47.39 2.59
C GLU A 309 -15.45 -45.99 2.47
N GLU A 310 -14.37 -45.87 1.68
CA GLU A 310 -13.77 -44.60 1.31
C GLU A 310 -14.74 -43.83 0.40
N VAL A 311 -15.29 -42.73 0.92
CA VAL A 311 -16.06 -41.78 0.13
C VAL A 311 -15.09 -40.91 -0.67
N SER A 312 -14.97 -41.17 -1.97
CA SER A 312 -14.31 -40.23 -2.89
C SER A 312 -15.22 -39.02 -3.08
N PHE A 313 -14.90 -37.92 -2.41
CA PHE A 313 -15.51 -36.63 -2.73
C PHE A 313 -14.97 -36.16 -4.08
N GLU A 314 -15.75 -36.36 -5.14
CA GLU A 314 -15.57 -35.58 -6.37
C GLU A 314 -15.98 -34.15 -6.04
N TYR A 315 -15.00 -33.32 -5.72
CA TYR A 315 -15.21 -31.88 -5.75
C TYR A 315 -15.49 -31.51 -7.19
N GLU A 316 -16.75 -31.19 -7.50
CA GLU A 316 -17.03 -30.31 -8.63
C GLU A 316 -16.10 -29.10 -8.47
N ASN A 317 -15.34 -28.79 -9.52
CA ASN A 317 -14.54 -27.57 -9.59
C ASN A 317 -15.51 -26.38 -9.55
N ILE A 318 -15.90 -25.96 -8.35
CA ILE A 318 -16.32 -24.59 -8.11
C ILE A 318 -15.02 -23.80 -8.07
N SER A 319 -14.40 -23.63 -9.23
CA SER A 319 -13.34 -22.64 -9.37
C SER A 319 -14.02 -21.29 -9.39
N ASP A 320 -14.42 -20.79 -8.23
CA ASP A 320 -14.81 -19.39 -8.02
C ASP A 320 -13.58 -18.54 -8.32
N THR A 321 -13.41 -18.29 -9.61
CA THR A 321 -12.25 -17.62 -10.19
C THR A 321 -12.71 -16.20 -10.42
N ILE A 322 -12.16 -15.25 -9.66
CA ILE A 322 -12.44 -13.83 -9.87
C ILE A 322 -11.95 -13.46 -11.27
N SER A 323 -12.80 -12.82 -12.08
CA SER A 323 -12.43 -12.24 -13.37
C SER A 323 -12.52 -10.71 -13.28
N LEU A 324 -11.56 -9.99 -13.87
CA LEU A 324 -11.59 -8.54 -13.92
C LEU A 324 -12.30 -8.04 -15.16
N LYS A 325 -12.96 -6.89 -15.03
CA LYS A 325 -13.49 -6.15 -16.17
C LYS A 325 -12.36 -5.69 -17.08
N ASN A 326 -12.64 -5.61 -18.38
CA ASN A 326 -11.66 -5.09 -19.32
C ASN A 326 -11.32 -3.64 -18.95
N PRO A 327 -10.04 -3.21 -18.95
CA PRO A 327 -9.67 -1.87 -18.54
C PRO A 327 -10.45 -0.77 -19.28
N ASN A 328 -10.69 -0.94 -20.59
CA ASN A 328 -11.46 0.00 -21.40
C ASN A 328 -12.92 0.16 -20.93
N GLU A 329 -13.56 -0.92 -20.50
CA GLU A 329 -14.92 -0.89 -19.96
C GLU A 329 -14.95 -0.09 -18.64
N VAL A 330 -14.00 -0.37 -17.74
CA VAL A 330 -13.86 0.34 -16.46
C VAL A 330 -13.60 1.83 -16.68
N TYR A 331 -12.69 2.20 -17.60
CA TYR A 331 -12.43 3.61 -17.91
C TYR A 331 -13.64 4.31 -18.52
N TYR A 332 -14.40 3.62 -19.38
CA TYR A 332 -15.61 4.18 -19.98
C TYR A 332 -16.72 4.41 -18.95
N ASP A 333 -16.87 3.51 -17.97
CA ASP A 333 -17.82 3.67 -16.88
C ASP A 333 -17.40 4.79 -15.91
N ILE A 334 -16.11 4.89 -15.58
CA ILE A 334 -15.57 6.04 -14.82
C ILE A 334 -15.86 7.34 -15.57
N TYR A 335 -15.62 7.37 -16.88
CA TYR A 335 -15.89 8.53 -17.72
C TYR A 335 -17.39 8.89 -17.75
N LYS A 336 -18.30 7.91 -17.87
CA LYS A 336 -19.75 8.15 -17.82
C LYS A 336 -20.16 8.77 -16.49
N VAL A 337 -19.71 8.20 -15.36
CA VAL A 337 -20.03 8.71 -14.02
C VAL A 337 -19.51 10.14 -13.84
N ALA A 338 -18.29 10.42 -14.29
CA ALA A 338 -17.73 11.77 -14.26
C ALA A 338 -18.52 12.75 -15.12
N ARG A 339 -18.94 12.34 -16.33
CA ARG A 339 -19.75 13.16 -17.25
C ARG A 339 -21.14 13.44 -16.70
N GLU A 340 -21.77 12.46 -16.07
CA GLU A 340 -23.08 12.61 -15.43
C GLU A 340 -23.00 13.54 -14.22
N LYS A 341 -21.97 13.40 -13.39
CA LYS A 341 -21.68 14.33 -12.30
C LYS A 341 -21.45 15.76 -12.82
N ALA A 342 -20.71 15.93 -13.90
CA ALA A 342 -20.52 17.25 -14.53
C ALA A 342 -21.85 17.85 -15.04
N LYS A 343 -22.73 17.02 -15.62
CA LYS A 343 -24.06 17.45 -16.07
C LYS A 343 -24.95 17.89 -14.89
N GLN A 344 -24.91 17.15 -13.78
CA GLN A 344 -25.64 17.51 -12.56
C GLN A 344 -25.13 18.81 -11.95
N LEU A 345 -23.81 19.01 -11.87
CA LEU A 345 -23.22 20.25 -11.38
C LEU A 345 -23.58 21.45 -12.25
N ARG A 346 -23.57 21.28 -13.58
CA ARG A 346 -24.01 22.33 -14.52
C ARG A 346 -25.48 22.69 -14.31
N LYS A 347 -26.35 21.70 -14.08
CA LYS A 347 -27.77 21.92 -13.78
C LYS A 347 -27.94 22.68 -12.46
N ALA A 348 -27.26 22.24 -11.41
CA ALA A 348 -27.31 22.89 -10.10
C ALA A 348 -26.77 24.34 -10.14
N ALA A 349 -25.69 24.58 -10.88
CA ALA A 349 -25.16 25.93 -11.09
C ALA A 349 -26.16 26.83 -11.83
N MET A 350 -26.83 26.30 -12.86
CA MET A 350 -27.87 27.03 -13.59
C MET A 350 -29.09 27.32 -12.71
N GLU A 351 -29.52 26.36 -11.89
CA GLU A 351 -30.61 26.54 -10.93
C GLU A 351 -30.27 27.61 -9.89
N ALA A 352 -29.08 27.56 -9.29
CA ALA A 352 -28.61 28.57 -8.35
C ALA A 352 -28.51 29.97 -8.98
N TYR A 353 -28.05 30.05 -10.23
CA TYR A 353 -28.01 31.31 -10.99
C TYR A 353 -29.41 31.88 -11.24
N LEU A 354 -30.37 31.03 -11.63
CA LEU A 354 -31.76 31.45 -11.82
C LEU A 354 -32.40 31.91 -10.50
N GLU A 355 -32.17 31.19 -9.40
CA GLU A 355 -32.62 31.59 -8.06
C GLU A 355 -32.04 32.95 -7.66
N ALA A 356 -30.72 33.16 -7.86
CA ALA A 356 -30.09 34.45 -7.59
C ALA A 356 -30.71 35.58 -8.43
N LYS A 357 -31.01 35.33 -9.70
CA LYS A 357 -31.68 36.30 -10.59
C LYS A 357 -33.12 36.57 -10.17
N GLU A 358 -33.85 35.55 -9.75
CA GLU A 358 -35.21 35.67 -9.21
C GLU A 358 -35.21 36.52 -7.93
N ILE A 359 -34.30 36.26 -6.99
CA ILE A 359 -34.13 37.04 -5.77
C ILE A 359 -33.80 38.50 -6.13
N LYS A 360 -32.81 38.72 -7.02
CA LYS A 360 -32.45 40.07 -7.48
C LYS A 360 -33.66 40.81 -8.05
N THR A 361 -34.45 40.16 -8.90
CA THR A 361 -35.64 40.74 -9.53
C THR A 361 -36.75 40.99 -8.51
N LYS A 362 -37.03 40.02 -7.63
CA LYS A 362 -38.10 40.07 -6.63
C LYS A 362 -37.87 41.18 -5.60
N TYR A 363 -36.62 41.40 -5.21
CA TYR A 363 -36.25 42.39 -4.20
C TYR A 363 -35.64 43.67 -4.80
N MET A 364 -35.60 43.80 -6.14
CA MET A 364 -35.02 44.94 -6.86
C MET A 364 -33.63 45.31 -6.35
N LEU A 365 -32.79 44.30 -6.09
CA LEU A 365 -31.45 44.50 -5.57
C LEU A 365 -30.59 45.17 -6.65
N THR A 366 -29.94 46.27 -6.31
CA THR A 366 -28.96 46.93 -7.17
C THR A 366 -27.72 46.05 -7.31
N ASP A 367 -27.10 46.07 -8.48
CA ASP A 367 -25.80 45.42 -8.67
C ASP A 367 -24.81 45.95 -7.64
N PHE A 368 -24.31 45.06 -6.79
CA PHE A 368 -23.08 45.35 -6.08
C PHE A 368 -21.97 45.23 -7.12
N ASP A 369 -21.12 46.26 -7.23
CA ASP A 369 -19.89 46.22 -8.04
C ASP A 369 -18.96 45.14 -7.45
N ASP A 370 -19.24 43.87 -7.76
CA ASP A 370 -18.29 42.79 -7.55
C ASP A 370 -17.22 42.93 -8.64
N SER A 371 -16.11 43.54 -8.23
CA SER A 371 -14.85 43.66 -8.96
C SER A 371 -14.19 42.29 -9.20
N SER A 372 -14.89 41.34 -9.79
CA SER A 372 -14.31 40.13 -10.36
C SER A 372 -15.00 39.83 -11.68
N GLU A 373 -14.33 40.19 -12.77
CA GLU A 373 -14.69 39.92 -14.15
C GLU A 373 -14.97 38.42 -14.37
N ASP A 374 -16.24 38.03 -14.37
CA ASP A 374 -16.69 36.79 -15.01
C ASP A 374 -16.96 37.10 -16.47
N SER A 375 -15.99 36.77 -17.34
CA SER A 375 -16.16 36.84 -18.77
C SER A 375 -17.09 35.72 -19.25
N ASP A 376 -18.35 36.05 -19.50
CA ASP A 376 -19.25 35.24 -20.34
C ASP A 376 -18.68 35.21 -21.77
N SER A 377 -17.88 34.18 -22.07
CA SER A 377 -17.54 33.83 -23.45
C SER A 377 -18.17 32.48 -23.79
N ASP A 378 -19.33 32.58 -24.43
CA ASP A 378 -19.90 31.71 -25.46
C ASP A 378 -19.44 30.24 -25.48
N ILE A 379 -20.32 29.38 -24.96
CA ILE A 379 -20.35 27.95 -25.29
C ILE A 379 -21.31 27.79 -26.46
N GLU A 380 -20.77 27.71 -27.69
CA GLU A 380 -21.43 27.03 -28.82
C GLU A 380 -21.08 25.53 -28.84
#